data_AF-A0A8J2ZEK9-F1
#
_entry.id   AF-A0A8J2ZEK9-F1
#
_cell.length_a   1.000
_cell.length_b   1.000
_cell.length_c   1.000
_cell.angle_alpha   90.00
_cell.angle_beta   90.00
_cell.angle_gamma   90.00
#
_symmetry.space_group_name_H-M   'P 1'
#
loop_
_entity.id
_entity.type
_entity.pdbx_description
1 polymer ?
#
loop_
_entity_poly.entity_id
_entity_poly.type
_entity_poly.pdbx_seq_one_letter_code
_entity_poly.pdbx_strand_id
1 'polypeptide(L)'
;MLTVEIDKSGQKVGGQNFFNARYGEISGEKYWDKDGSGTISAGDPLLKGWTIHLYEDTDGDGTFDPNVDKWLKQTTTDASGSYAFTKLLPGKYIVVEDKDGPDGNWTPVGDWWQAVHIDSSGKTVDVDFLNELEVCFEGLTPGFWRQTQNWKKVTLDPDCADQAGDPFHGFANFRDIIPHLSFGAVFKVGDGTGAWDVTWKVGKTTVGFDVDKTTLLDALTIQGGGNVGAFLRHASAAILNACAEEVDYAIPHEELIALVQDAFGDLAKMTALKGILEDLNELGLEGSKGYQCPILDADYKVIGYVGELIA
;
A
#
# COMPACT_ATOMS: atom_id res chain seq x y z
N MET A 1 6.30 13.95 45.56
CA MET A 1 6.24 14.22 47.02
C MET A 1 6.55 15.70 47.19
N LEU A 2 5.66 16.47 47.81
CA LEU A 2 5.93 17.88 48.10
C LEU A 2 6.50 17.98 49.52
N THR A 3 7.74 18.46 49.65
CA THR A 3 8.35 18.70 50.96
C THR A 3 8.09 20.14 51.36
N VAL A 4 7.59 20.34 52.58
CA VAL A 4 7.37 21.67 53.17
C VAL A 4 8.27 21.78 54.38
N GLU A 5 9.16 22.77 54.37
CA GLU A 5 10.04 23.09 55.50
C GLU A 5 9.44 24.23 56.34
N ILE A 6 9.55 24.09 57.66
CA ILE A 6 9.10 25.06 58.67
C ILE A 6 10.27 25.30 59.61
N ASP A 7 10.90 26.47 59.52
CA ASP A 7 12.17 26.75 60.22
C ASP A 7 12.01 27.71 61.41
N LYS A 8 10.81 28.27 61.60
CA LYS A 8 10.52 29.18 62.71
C LYS A 8 9.14 28.94 63.32
N SER A 9 9.06 29.17 64.63
CA SER A 9 7.79 29.13 65.37
C SER A 9 6.82 30.19 64.84
N GLY A 10 5.59 29.77 64.52
CA GLY A 10 4.54 30.64 63.96
C GLY A 10 4.59 30.85 62.44
N GLN A 11 5.55 30.23 61.73
CA GLN A 11 5.62 30.30 60.28
C GLN A 11 4.41 29.59 59.64
N LYS A 12 3.70 30.30 58.76
CA LYS A 12 2.65 29.75 57.91
C LYS A 12 3.19 29.61 56.50
N VAL A 13 3.13 28.41 55.95
CA VAL A 13 3.43 28.14 54.54
C VAL A 13 2.11 27.82 53.85
N GLY A 14 1.80 28.54 52.77
CA GLY A 14 0.58 28.39 51.98
C GLY A 14 0.86 28.53 50.48
N GLY A 15 -0.11 28.18 49.65
CA GLY A 15 0.04 28.13 48.18
C GLY A 15 0.47 26.77 47.62
N GLN A 16 0.51 25.73 48.47
CA GLN A 16 0.80 24.36 48.08
C GLN A 16 -0.44 23.78 47.41
N ASN A 17 -0.42 23.76 46.09
CA ASN A 17 -1.51 23.26 45.27
C ASN A 17 -1.31 21.77 44.97
N PHE A 18 -2.36 20.98 45.15
CA PHE A 18 -2.42 19.58 44.72
C PHE A 18 -3.32 19.49 43.51
N PHE A 19 -2.73 19.27 42.34
CA PHE A 19 -3.48 19.06 41.10
C PHE A 19 -3.79 17.57 40.95
N ASN A 20 -5.06 17.27 40.67
CA ASN A 20 -5.49 15.94 40.28
C ASN A 20 -5.96 16.00 38.83
N ALA A 21 -5.54 15.02 38.02
CA ALA A 21 -6.06 14.82 36.68
C ALA A 21 -6.93 13.55 36.66
N ARG A 22 -8.04 13.60 35.92
CA ARG A 22 -8.73 12.38 35.52
C ARG A 22 -7.86 11.66 34.52
N TYR A 23 -7.83 10.34 34.61
CA TYR A 23 -7.17 9.53 33.59
C TYR A 23 -7.83 9.74 32.23
N GLY A 24 -7.01 9.80 31.20
CA GLY A 24 -7.44 9.71 29.82
C GLY A 24 -7.49 8.26 29.31
N GLU A 25 -7.82 8.17 28.03
CA GLU A 25 -7.99 6.92 27.29
C GLU A 25 -7.49 7.09 25.86
N ILE A 26 -6.89 6.05 25.31
CA ILE A 26 -6.63 5.93 23.88
C ILE A 26 -7.38 4.70 23.41
N SER A 27 -8.24 4.83 22.40
CA SER A 27 -9.02 3.76 21.82
C SER A 27 -8.97 3.83 20.31
N GLY A 28 -9.46 2.81 19.64
CA GLY A 28 -9.71 2.86 18.21
C GLY A 28 -10.12 1.51 17.67
N GLU A 29 -10.15 1.43 16.36
CA GLU A 29 -10.63 0.28 15.61
C GLU A 29 -9.61 -0.18 14.57
N LYS A 30 -9.60 -1.49 14.32
CA LYS A 30 -8.76 -2.12 13.30
C LYS A 30 -9.61 -2.47 12.10
N TYR A 31 -9.26 -1.92 10.94
CA TYR A 31 -9.98 -2.09 9.69
C TYR A 31 -9.20 -2.94 8.69
N TRP A 32 -9.95 -3.66 7.86
CA TRP A 32 -9.48 -4.24 6.62
C TRP A 32 -9.87 -3.35 5.44
N ASP A 33 -8.88 -2.80 4.74
CA ASP A 33 -9.03 -2.19 3.43
C ASP A 33 -9.36 -3.27 2.39
N LYS A 34 -10.64 -3.65 2.35
CA LYS A 34 -11.08 -4.78 1.53
C LYS A 34 -11.22 -4.39 0.07
N ASP A 35 -11.58 -3.15 -0.20
CA ASP A 35 -11.77 -2.65 -1.56
C ASP A 35 -10.49 -2.04 -2.16
N GLY A 36 -9.42 -1.94 -1.36
CA GLY A 36 -8.15 -1.39 -1.81
C GLY A 36 -8.26 0.10 -2.09
N SER A 37 -9.05 0.83 -1.31
CA SER A 37 -9.21 2.27 -1.47
C SER A 37 -8.05 3.06 -0.88
N GLY A 38 -7.27 2.45 0.02
CA GLY A 38 -6.18 3.11 0.74
C GLY A 38 -6.67 4.02 1.87
N THR A 39 -7.97 4.00 2.18
CA THR A 39 -8.62 4.83 3.21
C THR A 39 -9.75 4.06 3.85
N ILE A 40 -10.11 4.36 5.11
CA ILE A 40 -11.27 3.72 5.76
C ILE A 40 -12.55 4.13 5.02
N SER A 41 -13.18 3.14 4.39
CA SER A 41 -14.33 3.29 3.51
C SER A 41 -15.57 2.61 4.08
N ALA A 42 -16.74 3.05 3.62
CA ALA A 42 -18.01 2.46 4.04
C ALA A 42 -18.11 1.01 3.56
N GLY A 43 -18.04 0.07 4.50
CA GLY A 43 -18.09 -1.37 4.20
C GLY A 43 -16.79 -2.11 4.49
N ASP A 44 -15.72 -1.40 4.90
CA ASP A 44 -14.49 -2.03 5.37
C ASP A 44 -14.75 -2.86 6.63
N PRO A 45 -14.43 -4.17 6.60
CA PRO A 45 -14.61 -5.03 7.76
C PRO A 45 -13.69 -4.66 8.92
N LEU A 46 -14.18 -4.85 10.14
CA LEU A 46 -13.38 -4.72 11.36
C LEU A 46 -12.63 -6.03 11.65
N LEU A 47 -11.38 -5.93 12.13
CA LEU A 47 -10.47 -7.06 12.34
C LEU A 47 -10.24 -7.33 13.83
N LYS A 48 -10.56 -8.55 14.25
CA LYS A 48 -10.38 -9.04 15.63
C LYS A 48 -9.00 -9.68 15.84
N GLY A 49 -8.55 -9.69 17.10
CA GLY A 49 -7.34 -10.41 17.51
C GLY A 49 -6.03 -9.72 17.15
N TRP A 50 -6.07 -8.48 16.68
CA TRP A 50 -4.90 -7.69 16.30
C TRP A 50 -4.17 -7.19 17.54
N THR A 51 -2.86 -7.43 17.64
CA THR A 51 -2.08 -6.92 18.78
C THR A 51 -1.77 -5.45 18.57
N ILE A 52 -2.11 -4.62 19.56
CA ILE A 52 -1.78 -3.20 19.61
C ILE A 52 -0.94 -2.93 20.84
N HIS A 53 0.18 -2.24 20.67
CA HIS A 53 1.12 -1.84 21.70
C HIS A 53 1.01 -0.35 21.99
N LEU A 54 1.28 0.01 23.25
CA LEU A 54 1.38 1.40 23.69
C LEU A 54 2.77 1.65 24.27
N TYR A 55 3.40 2.70 23.75
CA TYR A 55 4.67 3.22 24.22
C TYR A 55 4.51 4.63 24.77
N GLU A 56 5.35 5.00 25.72
CA GLU A 56 5.59 6.38 26.14
C GLU A 56 6.61 6.99 25.17
N ASP A 57 6.24 8.10 24.51
CA ASP A 57 7.10 8.89 23.63
C ASP A 57 8.09 9.68 24.50
N THR A 58 9.28 9.10 24.75
CA THR A 58 10.15 9.60 25.83
C THR A 58 11.01 10.78 25.43
N ASP A 59 11.39 10.89 24.15
CA ASP A 59 12.12 12.04 23.62
C ASP A 59 11.18 13.11 23.04
N GLY A 60 9.91 12.75 22.83
CA GLY A 60 8.85 13.67 22.45
C GLY A 60 8.89 14.06 20.97
N ASP A 61 9.61 13.31 20.13
CA ASP A 61 9.78 13.62 18.71
C ASP A 61 8.58 13.16 17.84
N GLY A 62 7.71 12.33 18.42
CA GLY A 62 6.53 11.80 17.76
C GLY A 62 6.84 10.78 16.67
N THR A 63 7.99 10.09 16.74
CA THR A 63 8.43 9.03 15.84
C THR A 63 8.67 7.76 16.63
N PHE A 64 8.17 6.62 16.15
CA PHE A 64 8.40 5.36 16.86
C PHE A 64 9.86 4.88 16.73
N ASP A 65 10.56 4.77 17.85
CA ASP A 65 11.83 4.04 17.98
C ASP A 65 11.77 3.08 19.18
N PRO A 66 11.73 1.75 18.97
CA PRO A 66 11.66 0.78 20.08
C PRO A 66 12.88 0.78 21.00
N ASN A 67 13.99 1.44 20.62
CA ASN A 67 15.18 1.58 21.45
C ASN A 67 15.16 2.84 22.32
N VAL A 68 14.32 3.82 21.99
CA VAL A 68 14.17 5.08 22.73
C VAL A 68 12.86 5.08 23.50
N ASP A 69 11.76 4.75 22.83
CA ASP A 69 10.43 4.76 23.39
C ASP A 69 10.21 3.61 24.37
N LYS A 70 9.52 3.94 25.46
CA LYS A 70 9.34 2.99 26.56
C LYS A 70 8.04 2.24 26.40
N TRP A 71 8.14 0.92 26.20
CA TRP A 71 6.99 0.03 26.20
C TRP A 71 6.21 0.14 27.52
N LEU A 72 4.88 0.28 27.43
CA LEU A 72 4.00 0.36 28.59
C LEU A 72 3.12 -0.88 28.75
N LYS A 73 2.37 -1.22 27.71
CA LYS A 73 1.38 -2.31 27.71
C LYS A 73 0.94 -2.63 26.28
N GLN A 74 0.20 -3.73 26.15
CA GLN A 74 -0.47 -4.11 24.91
C GLN A 74 -1.90 -4.55 25.18
N THR A 75 -2.71 -4.58 24.14
CA THR A 75 -4.06 -5.17 24.10
C THR A 75 -4.27 -5.85 22.75
N THR A 76 -5.35 -6.60 22.62
CA THR A 76 -5.80 -7.15 21.34
C THR A 76 -7.15 -6.57 20.96
N THR A 77 -7.40 -6.38 19.66
CA THR A 77 -8.72 -5.97 19.20
C THR A 77 -9.76 -7.05 19.49
N ASP A 78 -10.95 -6.64 19.91
CA ASP A 78 -12.04 -7.53 20.30
C ASP A 78 -12.85 -8.04 19.10
N ALA A 79 -13.98 -8.69 19.36
CA ALA A 79 -14.84 -9.25 18.30
C ALA A 79 -15.48 -8.18 17.40
N SER A 80 -15.53 -6.93 17.85
CA SER A 80 -15.91 -5.75 17.06
C SER A 80 -14.71 -5.06 16.41
N GLY A 81 -13.49 -5.59 16.55
CA GLY A 81 -12.27 -4.96 16.04
C GLY A 81 -11.82 -3.73 16.83
N SER A 82 -12.43 -3.47 17.99
CA SER A 82 -12.10 -2.32 18.83
C SER A 82 -11.02 -2.66 19.86
N TYR A 83 -10.21 -1.67 20.23
CA TYR A 83 -9.23 -1.79 21.31
C TYR A 83 -9.21 -0.53 22.19
N ALA A 84 -8.74 -0.64 23.43
CA ALA A 84 -8.61 0.51 24.33
C ALA A 84 -7.50 0.38 25.37
N PHE A 85 -6.81 1.49 25.61
CA PHE A 85 -5.89 1.72 26.72
C PHE A 85 -6.49 2.74 27.69
N THR A 86 -7.04 2.24 28.78
CA THR A 86 -7.61 3.10 29.83
C THR A 86 -6.57 3.46 30.89
N LYS A 87 -6.93 4.39 31.78
CA LYS A 87 -6.14 4.80 32.95
C LYS A 87 -4.79 5.43 32.58
N LEU A 88 -4.77 6.25 31.54
CA LEU A 88 -3.57 6.95 31.08
C LEU A 88 -3.45 8.32 31.74
N LEU A 89 -2.24 8.72 32.11
CA LEU A 89 -1.98 10.08 32.59
C LEU A 89 -1.87 11.02 31.37
N PRO A 90 -2.00 12.35 31.57
CA PRO A 90 -1.60 13.30 30.54
C PRO A 90 -0.14 13.08 30.16
N GLY A 91 0.14 13.03 28.85
CA GLY A 91 1.44 12.65 28.32
C GLY A 91 1.40 12.38 26.82
N LYS A 92 2.59 12.21 26.24
CA LYS A 92 2.79 11.79 24.86
C LYS A 92 2.98 10.28 24.80
N TYR A 93 2.35 9.67 23.80
CA TYR A 93 2.31 8.23 23.61
C TYR A 93 2.50 7.90 22.14
N ILE A 94 2.96 6.69 21.87
CA ILE A 94 2.94 6.10 20.53
C ILE A 94 2.14 4.82 20.58
N VAL A 95 1.13 4.73 19.72
CA VAL A 95 0.35 3.51 19.51
C VAL A 95 0.93 2.80 18.31
N VAL A 96 1.20 1.51 18.44
CA VAL A 96 1.86 0.71 17.41
C VAL A 96 1.05 -0.56 17.19
N GLU A 97 0.67 -0.83 15.95
CA GLU A 97 0.03 -2.11 15.61
C GLU A 97 1.06 -3.19 15.25
N ASP A 98 0.68 -4.45 15.38
CA ASP A 98 1.40 -5.53 14.74
C ASP A 98 1.26 -5.42 13.22
N LYS A 99 2.33 -5.02 12.53
CA LYS A 99 2.27 -4.70 11.10
C LYS A 99 1.86 -5.91 10.24
N ASP A 100 2.24 -7.12 10.65
CA ASP A 100 2.03 -8.35 9.86
C ASP A 100 0.71 -9.05 10.23
N GLY A 101 0.02 -8.54 11.27
CA GLY A 101 -1.20 -9.12 11.79
C GLY A 101 -1.01 -10.50 12.45
N PRO A 102 -2.09 -11.09 13.00
CA PRO A 102 -2.00 -12.30 13.83
C PRO A 102 -1.50 -13.55 13.10
N ASP A 103 -1.56 -13.57 11.78
CA ASP A 103 -1.18 -14.69 10.91
C ASP A 103 0.02 -14.40 10.00
N GLY A 104 0.55 -13.18 10.03
CA GLY A 104 1.72 -12.78 9.25
C GLY A 104 1.45 -12.39 7.79
N ASN A 105 0.19 -12.29 7.34
CA ASN A 105 -0.15 -12.06 5.93
C ASN A 105 -0.87 -10.72 5.74
N TRP A 106 -0.51 -9.70 6.50
CA TRP A 106 -1.14 -8.39 6.39
C TRP A 106 -0.10 -7.30 6.18
N THR A 107 -0.53 -6.23 5.52
CA THR A 107 0.30 -5.04 5.33
C THR A 107 -0.46 -3.80 5.79
N PRO A 108 0.18 -2.88 6.54
CA PRO A 108 -0.42 -1.60 6.91
C PRO A 108 -0.67 -0.71 5.70
N VAL A 109 -1.80 -0.02 5.72
CA VAL A 109 -2.09 1.10 4.81
C VAL A 109 -1.64 2.39 5.51
N GLY A 110 -0.44 2.85 5.16
CA GLY A 110 0.20 3.99 5.82
C GLY A 110 1.19 3.55 6.90
N ASP A 111 1.40 4.42 7.89
CA ASP A 111 2.26 4.12 9.03
C ASP A 111 1.57 3.15 10.00
N TRP A 112 2.32 2.17 10.49
CA TRP A 112 1.86 1.17 11.46
C TRP A 112 2.01 1.63 12.92
N TRP A 113 2.22 2.93 13.10
CA TRP A 113 2.28 3.59 14.40
C TRP A 113 1.72 5.02 14.29
N GLN A 114 1.22 5.54 15.40
CA GLN A 114 0.69 6.90 15.49
C GLN A 114 1.06 7.55 16.82
N ALA A 115 1.59 8.77 16.76
CA ALA A 115 1.87 9.58 17.94
C ALA A 115 0.60 10.27 18.45
N VAL A 116 0.40 10.22 19.77
CA VAL A 116 -0.82 10.65 20.46
C VAL A 116 -0.47 11.51 21.67
N HIS A 117 -1.24 12.58 21.90
CA HIS A 117 -1.05 13.45 23.04
C HIS A 117 -2.34 13.61 23.87
N ILE A 118 -2.27 13.14 25.11
CA ILE A 118 -3.26 13.42 26.15
C ILE A 118 -2.85 14.72 26.85
N ASP A 119 -3.31 15.85 26.32
CA ASP A 119 -2.96 17.21 26.79
C ASP A 119 -3.91 17.75 27.89
N SER A 120 -4.99 17.03 28.19
CA SER A 120 -6.02 17.48 29.11
C SER A 120 -6.61 16.32 29.91
N SER A 121 -7.01 16.64 31.14
CA SER A 121 -7.57 15.69 32.11
C SER A 121 -8.83 15.02 31.57
N GLY A 122 -8.83 13.69 31.45
CA GLY A 122 -9.98 12.91 30.99
C GLY A 122 -10.18 12.89 29.47
N LYS A 123 -9.17 13.31 28.69
CA LYS A 123 -9.24 13.25 27.22
C LYS A 123 -9.23 11.80 26.75
N THR A 124 -10.13 11.51 25.82
CA THR A 124 -10.10 10.29 25.01
C THR A 124 -9.54 10.66 23.65
N VAL A 125 -8.64 9.84 23.12
CA VAL A 125 -8.12 9.96 21.76
C VAL A 125 -8.44 8.69 20.99
N ASP A 126 -8.88 8.88 19.77
CA ASP A 126 -9.25 7.82 18.84
C ASP A 126 -8.12 7.61 17.82
N VAL A 127 -7.73 6.36 17.59
CA VAL A 127 -6.56 5.95 16.79
C VAL A 127 -6.89 4.67 16.04
N ASP A 128 -7.25 4.82 14.77
CA ASP A 128 -7.60 3.69 13.91
C ASP A 128 -6.42 3.22 13.09
N PHE A 129 -6.41 1.92 12.79
CA PHE A 129 -5.41 1.33 11.90
C PHE A 129 -6.09 0.58 10.76
N LEU A 130 -5.60 0.77 9.54
CA LEU A 130 -6.11 0.13 8.34
C LEU A 130 -5.06 -0.81 7.78
N ASN A 131 -5.38 -2.10 7.62
CA ASN A 131 -4.52 -3.05 6.92
C ASN A 131 -5.21 -3.62 5.70
N GLU A 132 -4.41 -4.00 4.73
CA GLU A 132 -4.83 -4.83 3.61
C GLU A 132 -4.27 -6.25 3.81
N LEU A 133 -5.05 -7.24 3.41
CA LEU A 133 -4.62 -8.64 3.43
C LEU A 133 -3.66 -8.89 2.26
N GLU A 134 -2.56 -9.56 2.53
CA GLU A 134 -1.63 -10.09 1.54
C GLU A 134 -2.29 -11.29 0.85
N VAL A 135 -3.20 -10.98 -0.06
CA VAL A 135 -3.82 -11.97 -0.93
C VAL A 135 -2.87 -12.29 -2.08
N CYS A 136 -2.91 -13.54 -2.51
CA CYS A 136 -2.40 -13.88 -3.81
C CYS A 136 -3.13 -13.09 -4.87
N PHE A 137 -2.40 -12.55 -5.82
CA PHE A 137 -3.01 -11.97 -7.00
C PHE A 137 -3.32 -13.11 -7.98
N GLU A 138 -4.54 -13.16 -8.52
CA GLU A 138 -4.93 -13.97 -9.69
C GLU A 138 -4.26 -13.43 -10.98
N GLY A 139 -2.98 -13.05 -10.87
CA GLY A 139 -2.24 -12.31 -11.88
C GLY A 139 -2.08 -10.83 -11.55
N LEU A 140 -0.94 -10.28 -11.94
CA LEU A 140 -0.64 -8.85 -11.86
C LEU A 140 -1.29 -8.12 -13.04
N THR A 141 -2.62 -8.14 -13.06
CA THR A 141 -3.45 -7.58 -14.13
C THR A 141 -3.36 -6.04 -14.19
N PRO A 142 -3.90 -5.37 -15.22
CA PRO A 142 -4.05 -3.92 -15.20
C PRO A 142 -4.83 -3.41 -13.98
N GLY A 143 -5.73 -4.24 -13.44
CA GLY A 143 -6.48 -3.96 -12.22
C GLY A 143 -5.63 -3.92 -10.96
N PHE A 144 -4.54 -4.69 -10.91
CA PHE A 144 -3.56 -4.62 -9.82
C PHE A 144 -2.81 -3.29 -9.88
N TRP A 145 -2.19 -2.99 -11.03
CA TRP A 145 -1.30 -1.83 -11.17
C TRP A 145 -2.01 -0.47 -11.17
N ARG A 146 -3.31 -0.40 -11.46
CA ARG A 146 -4.04 0.88 -11.37
C ARG A 146 -4.24 1.35 -9.92
N GLN A 147 -4.09 0.47 -8.94
CA GLN A 147 -4.35 0.78 -7.54
C GLN A 147 -3.02 1.12 -6.86
N THR A 148 -2.89 2.34 -6.36
CA THR A 148 -1.61 2.90 -5.89
C THR A 148 -1.01 2.15 -4.72
N GLN A 149 -1.86 1.57 -3.86
CA GLN A 149 -1.45 0.77 -2.72
C GLN A 149 -0.77 -0.55 -3.12
N ASN A 150 -0.97 -1.03 -4.36
CA ASN A 150 -0.32 -2.26 -4.83
C ASN A 150 1.14 -2.03 -5.23
N TRP A 151 1.58 -0.80 -5.48
CA TRP A 151 2.92 -0.52 -6.00
C TRP A 151 4.05 -0.78 -5.00
N LYS A 152 3.73 -0.84 -3.70
CA LYS A 152 4.67 -1.20 -2.62
C LYS A 152 4.80 -2.70 -2.40
N LYS A 153 3.94 -3.51 -3.04
CA LYS A 153 3.85 -4.96 -2.82
C LYS A 153 4.85 -5.77 -3.64
N VAL A 154 5.49 -5.12 -4.61
CA VAL A 154 6.50 -5.71 -5.49
C VAL A 154 7.66 -4.75 -5.65
N THR A 155 8.85 -5.30 -5.73
CA THR A 155 10.10 -4.55 -5.84
C THR A 155 10.47 -4.38 -7.30
N LEU A 156 10.99 -3.20 -7.67
CA LEU A 156 11.52 -3.00 -9.01
C LEU A 156 12.78 -3.85 -9.18
N ASP A 157 12.78 -4.73 -10.18
CA ASP A 157 13.95 -5.56 -10.51
C ASP A 157 15.14 -4.65 -10.86
N PRO A 158 16.29 -4.78 -10.17
CA PRO A 158 17.50 -4.03 -10.46
C PRO A 158 17.92 -4.12 -11.93
N ASP A 159 17.68 -5.23 -12.62
CA ASP A 159 18.05 -5.38 -14.03
C ASP A 159 17.32 -4.36 -14.93
N CYS A 160 16.08 -3.99 -14.58
CA CYS A 160 15.34 -2.93 -15.28
C CYS A 160 15.79 -1.51 -14.90
N ALA A 161 16.43 -1.34 -13.73
CA ALA A 161 16.85 -0.04 -13.21
C ALA A 161 18.33 0.29 -13.49
N ASP A 162 19.19 -0.72 -13.65
CA ASP A 162 20.64 -0.57 -13.74
C ASP A 162 21.13 -0.38 -15.18
N GLN A 163 20.39 -0.89 -16.17
CA GLN A 163 20.82 -0.87 -17.56
C GLN A 163 20.56 0.48 -18.22
N ALA A 164 21.65 1.15 -18.63
CA ALA A 164 21.58 2.43 -19.32
C ALA A 164 20.86 2.27 -20.68
N GLY A 165 19.69 2.92 -20.81
CA GLY A 165 18.85 2.85 -22.01
C GLY A 165 17.52 2.14 -21.79
N ASP A 166 17.33 1.49 -20.64
CA ASP A 166 16.02 1.01 -20.21
C ASP A 166 15.13 2.14 -19.70
N PRO A 167 13.81 2.02 -19.89
CA PRO A 167 12.88 3.07 -19.53
C PRO A 167 12.82 3.33 -18.02
N PHE A 168 13.18 2.34 -17.20
CA PHE A 168 13.16 2.44 -15.75
C PHE A 168 14.55 2.75 -15.15
N HIS A 169 15.53 3.07 -16.00
CA HIS A 169 16.87 3.39 -15.54
C HIS A 169 16.89 4.56 -14.55
N GLY A 170 17.49 4.34 -13.39
CA GLY A 170 17.64 5.36 -12.35
C GLY A 170 16.43 5.59 -11.44
N PHE A 171 15.37 4.79 -11.58
CA PHE A 171 14.26 4.77 -10.63
C PHE A 171 14.47 3.69 -9.55
N ALA A 172 13.99 3.96 -8.33
CA ALA A 172 14.16 3.05 -7.20
C ALA A 172 12.93 2.18 -6.91
N ASN A 173 11.75 2.57 -7.41
CA ASN A 173 10.49 1.91 -7.10
C ASN A 173 9.40 2.29 -8.12
N PHE A 174 8.33 1.49 -8.17
CA PHE A 174 7.21 1.71 -9.09
C PHE A 174 6.41 2.99 -8.80
N ARG A 175 6.41 3.50 -7.57
CA ARG A 175 5.70 4.73 -7.20
C ARG A 175 6.27 5.97 -7.88
N ASP A 176 7.58 5.98 -8.13
CA ASP A 176 8.25 7.06 -8.85
C ASP A 176 8.12 6.92 -10.39
N ILE A 177 7.65 5.76 -10.87
CA ILE A 177 7.52 5.45 -12.30
C ILE A 177 6.09 5.62 -12.79
N ILE A 178 5.15 4.87 -12.20
CA ILE A 178 3.79 4.67 -12.75
C ILE A 178 3.02 5.98 -13.00
N PRO A 179 3.04 6.98 -12.10
CA PRO A 179 2.32 8.25 -12.31
C PRO A 179 3.11 9.29 -13.11
N HIS A 180 4.33 8.99 -13.56
CA HIS A 180 5.26 9.99 -14.10
C HIS A 180 5.81 9.63 -15.47
N LEU A 181 6.14 8.37 -15.71
CA LEU A 181 6.72 7.93 -16.96
C LEU A 181 5.63 7.69 -18.00
N SER A 182 5.82 8.25 -19.20
CA SER A 182 4.83 8.12 -20.26
C SER A 182 4.91 6.77 -20.98
N PHE A 183 3.78 6.30 -21.51
CA PHE A 183 3.73 5.07 -22.32
C PHE A 183 4.71 5.15 -23.50
N GLY A 184 4.76 6.33 -24.15
CA GLY A 184 5.69 6.59 -25.25
C GLY A 184 7.15 6.51 -24.82
N ALA A 185 7.50 7.03 -23.64
CA ALA A 185 8.85 6.91 -23.08
C ALA A 185 9.22 5.45 -22.76
N VAL A 186 8.28 4.67 -22.20
CA VAL A 186 8.52 3.26 -21.84
C VAL A 186 8.78 2.41 -23.06
N PHE A 187 7.87 2.47 -24.02
CA PHE A 187 7.92 1.60 -25.19
C PHE A 187 8.68 2.22 -26.37
N LYS A 188 9.17 3.46 -26.22
CA LYS A 188 9.84 4.23 -27.27
C LYS A 188 8.98 4.33 -28.55
N VAL A 189 7.69 4.61 -28.34
CA VAL A 189 6.67 4.77 -29.39
C VAL A 189 6.09 6.17 -29.32
N GLY A 190 5.58 6.69 -30.43
CA GLY A 190 5.12 8.07 -30.57
C GLY A 190 6.01 8.89 -31.50
N ASP A 191 5.54 10.09 -31.87
CA ASP A 191 6.24 10.98 -32.80
C ASP A 191 6.97 12.15 -32.13
N GLY A 192 6.86 12.29 -30.80
CA GLY A 192 7.49 13.37 -30.03
C GLY A 192 6.84 14.74 -30.25
N THR A 193 5.75 14.82 -31.01
CA THR A 193 5.08 16.08 -31.35
C THR A 193 3.89 16.39 -30.43
N GLY A 194 3.47 15.43 -29.61
CA GLY A 194 2.32 15.57 -28.71
C GLY A 194 1.00 15.75 -29.46
N ALA A 195 0.93 15.19 -30.67
CA ALA A 195 -0.31 14.92 -31.39
C ALA A 195 -0.84 13.52 -30.99
N TRP A 196 -1.99 13.12 -31.54
CA TRP A 196 -2.51 11.77 -31.28
C TRP A 196 -1.69 10.73 -32.06
N ASP A 197 -0.91 9.92 -31.35
CA ASP A 197 -0.10 8.84 -31.94
C ASP A 197 -0.96 7.64 -32.35
N VAL A 198 -2.06 7.39 -31.63
CA VAL A 198 -3.03 6.34 -31.96
C VAL A 198 -4.43 6.91 -31.91
N THR A 199 -5.28 6.53 -32.87
CA THR A 199 -6.71 6.89 -32.86
C THR A 199 -7.59 5.68 -33.10
N TRP A 200 -8.78 5.68 -32.49
CA TRP A 200 -9.80 4.66 -32.71
C TRP A 200 -11.20 5.28 -32.63
N LYS A 201 -12.20 4.50 -33.05
CA LYS A 201 -13.60 4.94 -33.00
C LYS A 201 -14.33 4.38 -31.78
N VAL A 202 -15.05 5.26 -31.09
CA VAL A 202 -16.06 4.91 -30.09
C VAL A 202 -17.40 5.42 -30.61
N GLY A 203 -18.22 4.50 -31.12
CA GLY A 203 -19.42 4.87 -31.88
C GLY A 203 -19.07 5.67 -33.14
N LYS A 204 -19.53 6.93 -33.22
CA LYS A 204 -19.20 7.85 -34.33
C LYS A 204 -18.04 8.80 -34.02
N THR A 205 -17.53 8.79 -32.78
CA THR A 205 -16.49 9.71 -32.32
C THR A 205 -15.13 9.06 -32.51
N THR A 206 -14.17 9.83 -33.02
CA THR A 206 -12.76 9.41 -33.02
C THR A 206 -12.16 9.89 -31.71
N VAL A 207 -11.61 8.95 -30.94
CA VAL A 207 -10.83 9.20 -29.75
C VAL A 207 -9.37 9.00 -30.14
N GLY A 208 -8.52 9.94 -29.76
CA GLY A 208 -7.09 9.78 -29.92
C GLY A 208 -6.42 9.50 -28.58
N PHE A 209 -5.18 9.07 -28.64
CA PHE A 209 -4.32 8.91 -27.49
C PHE A 209 -2.90 9.38 -27.83
N ASP A 210 -2.38 10.26 -26.98
CA ASP A 210 -1.06 10.88 -27.10
C ASP A 210 -0.18 10.11 -26.13
N VAL A 211 0.60 9.17 -26.64
CA VAL A 211 1.37 8.26 -25.78
C VAL A 211 2.54 8.97 -25.13
N ASP A 212 2.99 10.09 -25.70
CA ASP A 212 4.04 10.92 -25.13
C ASP A 212 3.58 11.67 -23.87
N LYS A 213 2.29 12.06 -23.81
CA LYS A 213 1.69 12.73 -22.65
C LYS A 213 0.95 11.80 -21.68
N THR A 214 0.75 10.55 -22.04
CA THR A 214 0.01 9.61 -21.21
C THR A 214 0.95 8.86 -20.29
N THR A 215 0.75 8.96 -18.98
CA THR A 215 1.48 8.15 -17.98
C THR A 215 1.09 6.67 -18.02
N LEU A 216 1.91 5.77 -17.46
CA LEU A 216 1.48 4.38 -17.27
C LEU A 216 0.18 4.28 -16.47
N LEU A 217 0.00 5.13 -15.44
CA LEU A 217 -1.26 5.19 -14.68
C LEU A 217 -2.46 5.55 -15.55
N ASP A 218 -2.33 6.56 -16.41
CA ASP A 218 -3.40 6.96 -17.33
C ASP A 218 -3.73 5.82 -18.29
N ALA A 219 -2.71 5.13 -18.82
CA ALA A 219 -2.86 3.98 -19.71
C ALA A 219 -3.57 2.80 -19.02
N LEU A 220 -3.22 2.48 -17.77
CA LEU A 220 -3.85 1.46 -16.95
C LEU A 220 -5.32 1.78 -16.64
N THR A 221 -5.67 3.07 -16.54
CA THR A 221 -6.98 3.55 -16.11
C THR A 221 -7.97 3.78 -17.26
N ILE A 222 -7.54 3.63 -18.52
CA ILE A 222 -8.41 3.84 -19.70
C ILE A 222 -9.70 3.03 -19.56
N GLN A 223 -10.83 3.72 -19.58
CA GLN A 223 -12.16 3.10 -19.69
C GLN A 223 -12.60 3.05 -21.15
N GLY A 224 -12.95 1.86 -21.62
CA GLY A 224 -13.34 1.63 -23.02
C GLY A 224 -12.15 1.58 -23.98
N GLY A 225 -12.38 1.99 -25.23
CA GLY A 225 -11.35 2.07 -26.26
C GLY A 225 -11.12 0.82 -27.12
N GLY A 226 -12.00 -0.19 -27.00
CA GLY A 226 -11.91 -1.44 -27.76
C GLY A 226 -10.55 -2.12 -27.58
N ASN A 227 -10.02 -2.71 -28.65
CA ASN A 227 -8.74 -3.42 -28.63
C ASN A 227 -7.54 -2.50 -28.38
N VAL A 228 -7.63 -1.22 -28.75
CA VAL A 228 -6.53 -0.26 -28.55
C VAL A 228 -6.40 0.12 -27.08
N GLY A 229 -7.50 0.53 -26.43
CA GLY A 229 -7.47 0.84 -25.00
C GLY A 229 -7.10 -0.39 -24.16
N ALA A 230 -7.57 -1.58 -24.56
CA ALA A 230 -7.18 -2.82 -23.93
C ALA A 230 -5.69 -3.14 -24.12
N PHE A 231 -5.16 -2.96 -25.32
CA PHE A 231 -3.73 -3.13 -25.59
C PHE A 231 -2.88 -2.26 -24.68
N LEU A 232 -3.20 -0.97 -24.56
CA LEU A 232 -2.45 -0.04 -23.71
C LEU A 232 -2.46 -0.48 -22.23
N ARG A 233 -3.62 -0.92 -21.71
CA ARG A 233 -3.73 -1.45 -20.34
C ARG A 233 -2.85 -2.68 -20.12
N HIS A 234 -2.97 -3.68 -20.99
CA HIS A 234 -2.25 -4.95 -20.80
C HIS A 234 -0.76 -4.84 -21.11
N ALA A 235 -0.34 -3.99 -22.05
CA ALA A 235 1.07 -3.67 -22.27
C ALA A 235 1.68 -2.99 -21.04
N SER A 236 0.98 -2.01 -20.46
CA SER A 236 1.45 -1.32 -19.24
C SER A 236 1.57 -2.28 -18.05
N ALA A 237 0.60 -3.18 -17.85
CA ALA A 237 0.70 -4.20 -16.80
C ALA A 237 1.83 -5.19 -17.07
N ALA A 238 1.98 -5.66 -18.31
CA ALA A 238 3.01 -6.62 -18.68
C ALA A 238 4.43 -6.11 -18.44
N ILE A 239 4.72 -4.84 -18.75
CA ILE A 239 6.06 -4.29 -18.54
C ILE A 239 6.38 -4.08 -17.06
N LEU A 240 5.36 -3.74 -16.27
CA LEU A 240 5.52 -3.66 -14.81
C LEU A 240 5.74 -5.05 -14.21
N ASN A 241 5.08 -6.09 -14.74
CA ASN A 241 5.30 -7.48 -14.33
C ASN A 241 6.69 -7.98 -14.70
N ALA A 242 7.14 -7.73 -15.92
CA ALA A 242 8.46 -8.14 -16.40
C ALA A 242 9.62 -7.44 -15.67
N CYS A 243 9.34 -6.37 -14.93
CA CYS A 243 10.31 -5.63 -14.14
C CYS A 243 10.03 -5.69 -12.63
N ALA A 244 9.17 -6.61 -12.18
CA ALA A 244 8.97 -6.86 -10.76
C ALA A 244 9.85 -8.04 -10.33
N GLU A 245 10.70 -7.83 -9.31
CA GLU A 245 11.74 -8.79 -8.89
C GLU A 245 11.16 -10.16 -8.51
N GLU A 246 9.97 -10.14 -7.91
CA GLU A 246 9.24 -11.31 -7.42
C GLU A 246 8.51 -12.09 -8.52
N VAL A 247 8.57 -11.62 -9.78
CA VAL A 247 7.76 -12.12 -10.90
C VAL A 247 8.67 -12.72 -11.97
N ASP A 248 8.48 -14.01 -12.24
CA ASP A 248 9.09 -14.67 -13.40
C ASP A 248 8.16 -14.50 -14.62
N TYR A 249 8.15 -13.30 -15.19
CA TYR A 249 7.27 -13.01 -16.32
C TYR A 249 7.79 -13.71 -17.58
N ALA A 250 6.90 -14.42 -18.27
CA ALA A 250 7.28 -15.32 -19.38
C ALA A 250 7.97 -14.62 -20.56
N ILE A 251 7.84 -13.29 -20.68
CA ILE A 251 8.49 -12.48 -21.72
C ILE A 251 9.46 -11.51 -21.02
N PRO A 252 10.77 -11.55 -21.33
CA PRO A 252 11.72 -10.56 -20.84
C PRO A 252 11.32 -9.14 -21.22
N HIS A 253 11.60 -8.15 -20.36
CA HIS A 253 11.17 -6.76 -20.57
C HIS A 253 11.68 -6.16 -21.89
N GLU A 254 12.90 -6.48 -22.31
CA GLU A 254 13.49 -6.04 -23.59
C GLU A 254 12.72 -6.56 -24.81
N GLU A 255 12.32 -7.83 -24.80
CA GLU A 255 11.54 -8.46 -25.86
C GLU A 255 10.12 -7.91 -25.87
N LEU A 256 9.54 -7.70 -24.69
CA LEU A 256 8.21 -7.10 -24.55
C LEU A 256 8.16 -5.68 -25.15
N ILE A 257 9.19 -4.86 -24.92
CA ILE A 257 9.30 -3.53 -25.53
C ILE A 257 9.29 -3.64 -27.06
N ALA A 258 10.09 -4.55 -27.62
CA ALA A 258 10.16 -4.77 -29.06
C ALA A 258 8.83 -5.27 -29.66
N LEU A 259 8.12 -6.16 -28.96
CA LEU A 259 6.81 -6.66 -29.38
C LEU A 259 5.76 -5.54 -29.41
N VAL A 260 5.75 -4.68 -28.39
CA VAL A 260 4.84 -3.53 -28.34
C VAL A 260 5.15 -2.54 -29.46
N GLN A 261 6.43 -2.28 -29.75
CA GLN A 261 6.86 -1.44 -30.87
C GLN A 261 6.39 -1.98 -32.23
N ASP A 262 6.56 -3.29 -32.49
CA ASP A 262 6.15 -3.90 -33.77
C ASP A 262 4.62 -3.88 -33.97
N ALA A 263 3.87 -3.99 -32.87
CA ALA A 263 2.42 -3.94 -32.90
C ALA A 263 1.87 -2.51 -33.05
N PHE A 264 2.59 -1.50 -32.56
CA PHE A 264 2.07 -0.15 -32.40
C PHE A 264 1.62 0.48 -33.73
N GLY A 265 0.40 1.03 -33.75
CA GLY A 265 -0.21 1.61 -34.96
C GLY A 265 -0.87 0.60 -35.90
N ASP A 266 -0.70 -0.71 -35.70
CA ASP A 266 -1.39 -1.76 -36.44
C ASP A 266 -2.45 -2.44 -35.56
N LEU A 267 -3.73 -2.16 -35.84
CA LEU A 267 -4.84 -2.66 -35.04
C LEU A 267 -4.90 -4.20 -34.95
N ALA A 268 -4.51 -4.91 -36.00
CA ALA A 268 -4.56 -6.37 -36.00
C ALA A 268 -3.46 -6.94 -35.09
N LYS A 269 -2.25 -6.39 -35.17
CA LYS A 269 -1.14 -6.78 -34.30
C LYS A 269 -1.39 -6.39 -32.84
N MET A 270 -1.88 -5.18 -32.58
CA MET A 270 -2.25 -4.75 -31.22
C MET A 270 -3.31 -5.66 -30.62
N THR A 271 -4.32 -6.06 -31.41
CA THR A 271 -5.36 -6.98 -30.94
C THR A 271 -4.78 -8.35 -30.60
N ALA A 272 -3.90 -8.89 -31.43
CA ALA A 272 -3.27 -10.19 -31.19
C ALA A 272 -2.37 -10.16 -29.95
N LEU A 273 -1.48 -9.17 -29.86
CA LEU A 273 -0.57 -9.03 -28.72
C LEU A 273 -1.34 -8.75 -27.43
N LYS A 274 -2.41 -7.94 -27.47
CA LYS A 274 -3.28 -7.72 -26.30
C LYS A 274 -3.80 -9.03 -25.70
N GLY A 275 -4.20 -9.99 -26.53
CA GLY A 275 -4.71 -11.29 -26.04
C GLY A 275 -3.64 -12.08 -25.32
N ILE A 276 -2.42 -12.13 -25.89
CA ILE A 276 -1.27 -12.79 -25.26
C ILE A 276 -0.94 -12.14 -23.90
N LEU A 277 -0.88 -10.81 -23.86
CA LEU A 277 -0.56 -10.08 -22.64
C LEU A 277 -1.67 -10.18 -21.59
N GLU A 278 -2.94 -10.30 -22.00
CA GLU A 278 -4.05 -10.59 -21.09
C GLU A 278 -3.83 -11.92 -20.39
N ASP A 279 -3.65 -13.00 -21.15
CA ASP A 279 -3.42 -14.34 -20.60
C ASP A 279 -2.20 -14.36 -19.66
N LEU A 280 -1.07 -13.77 -20.09
CA LEU A 280 0.15 -13.73 -19.28
C LEU A 280 -0.01 -12.91 -18.00
N ASN A 281 -0.77 -11.82 -18.03
CA ASN A 281 -1.03 -11.00 -16.85
C ASN A 281 -1.99 -11.67 -15.86
N GLU A 282 -2.70 -12.72 -16.27
CA GLU A 282 -3.62 -13.51 -15.43
C GLU A 282 -2.95 -14.76 -14.85
N LEU A 283 -1.75 -15.16 -15.31
CA LEU A 283 -1.07 -16.41 -14.89
C LEU A 283 -0.58 -16.44 -13.43
N GLY A 284 -0.94 -15.47 -12.59
CA GLY A 284 -0.54 -15.46 -11.18
C GLY A 284 0.97 -15.43 -10.95
N LEU A 285 1.37 -15.66 -9.69
CA LEU A 285 2.77 -15.87 -9.28
C LEU A 285 3.12 -17.36 -9.17
N GLU A 286 2.32 -18.26 -9.77
CA GLU A 286 2.55 -19.70 -9.64
C GLU A 286 3.94 -20.08 -10.20
N GLY A 287 4.89 -20.37 -9.31
CA GLY A 287 6.27 -20.69 -9.65
C GLY A 287 7.27 -19.53 -9.57
N SER A 288 6.85 -18.35 -9.12
CA SER A 288 7.73 -17.20 -8.92
C SER A 288 8.69 -17.40 -7.73
N LYS A 289 9.80 -16.63 -7.68
CA LYS A 289 11.00 -16.86 -6.83
C LYS A 289 10.74 -16.92 -5.30
N GLY A 290 10.11 -18.00 -4.82
CA GLY A 290 9.91 -18.28 -3.39
C GLY A 290 8.65 -17.68 -2.75
N TYR A 291 7.72 -17.11 -3.53
CA TYR A 291 6.46 -16.58 -3.00
C TYR A 291 5.46 -17.71 -2.69
N GLN A 292 4.97 -17.81 -1.45
CA GLN A 292 3.94 -18.76 -1.05
C GLN A 292 2.60 -18.05 -0.89
N CYS A 293 1.62 -18.46 -1.69
CA CYS A 293 0.33 -17.77 -1.79
C CYS A 293 -0.69 -18.34 -0.76
N PRO A 294 -1.18 -17.57 0.23
CA PRO A 294 -2.14 -18.07 1.23
C PRO A 294 -3.56 -18.26 0.66
N ILE A 295 -4.20 -19.37 1.02
CA ILE A 295 -5.60 -19.68 0.75
C ILE A 295 -6.42 -19.25 1.96
N LEU A 296 -7.53 -18.56 1.72
CA LEU A 296 -8.39 -18.01 2.77
C LEU A 296 -9.72 -18.76 2.88
N ASP A 297 -10.23 -18.92 4.10
CA ASP A 297 -11.62 -19.33 4.32
C ASP A 297 -12.61 -18.15 4.22
N ALA A 298 -13.90 -18.44 4.41
CA ALA A 298 -14.96 -17.43 4.40
C ALA A 298 -14.88 -16.41 5.55
N ASP A 299 -14.09 -16.72 6.58
CA ASP A 299 -13.79 -15.86 7.72
C ASP A 299 -12.42 -15.16 7.58
N TYR A 300 -11.82 -15.25 6.39
CA TYR A 300 -10.54 -14.62 6.00
C TYR A 300 -9.33 -15.10 6.81
N LYS A 301 -9.35 -16.36 7.25
CA LYS A 301 -8.19 -17.01 7.85
C LYS A 301 -7.40 -17.78 6.82
N VAL A 302 -6.07 -17.74 6.95
CA VAL A 302 -5.18 -18.59 6.18
C VAL A 302 -5.41 -20.06 6.55
N ILE A 303 -5.83 -20.86 5.56
CA ILE A 303 -6.11 -22.29 5.69
C ILE A 303 -5.12 -23.18 4.92
N GLY A 304 -4.15 -22.59 4.24
CA GLY A 304 -3.08 -23.29 3.52
C GLY A 304 -2.38 -22.35 2.55
N TYR A 305 -1.45 -22.89 1.76
CA TYR A 305 -0.79 -22.16 0.68
C TYR A 305 -0.95 -22.87 -0.67
N VAL A 306 -1.05 -22.12 -1.77
CA VAL A 306 -1.08 -22.67 -3.14
C VAL A 306 0.22 -23.46 -3.37
N GLY A 307 0.05 -24.73 -3.74
CA GLY A 307 1.13 -25.71 -3.89
C GLY A 307 1.23 -26.75 -2.75
N GLU A 308 0.67 -26.50 -1.56
CA GLU A 308 0.68 -27.48 -0.44
C GLU A 308 -0.51 -28.46 -0.48
N LEU A 309 -1.55 -28.20 -1.29
CA LEU A 309 -2.75 -29.04 -1.40
C LEU A 309 -2.66 -30.16 -2.44
N ILE A 310 -1.50 -30.37 -3.07
CA ILE A 310 -1.26 -31.53 -3.95
C ILE A 310 -0.41 -32.56 -3.18
N ALA A 311 -1.03 -33.22 -2.21
CA ALA A 311 -0.51 -34.44 -1.58
C ALA A 311 -1.64 -35.44 -1.32
#